data_AF-A0A7J7NBG6-F1
#
_entry.id   AF-A0A7J7NBG6-F1
#
_cell.length_a   1.000
_cell.length_b   1.000
_cell.length_c   1.000
_cell.angle_alpha   90.00
_cell.angle_beta   90.00
_cell.angle_gamma   90.00
#
_symmetry.space_group_name_H-M   'P 1'
#
loop_
_entity.id
_entity.type
_entity.pdbx_description
1 polymer ?
#
loop_
_entity_poly.entity_id
_entity_poly.type
_entity_poly.pdbx_seq_one_letter_code
_entity_poly.pdbx_strand_id
1 'polypeptide(L)'
;PFLAELQQFSLRLDVSKKVKDMSKRLLDMFVDSAFQFFDQPLLPSQNNFAPVDEIGDVVKIMGIEGEIPTNFPEGIYIRNGKRKSAYKFPSLCTNDTDINN
;
A
#
# COMPACT_ATOMS: atom_id res chain seq x y z
N PRO A 1 16.26 -32.01 -29.74
CA PRO A 1 15.50 -30.82 -30.22
C PRO A 1 14.73 -30.10 -29.10
N PHE A 2 13.78 -30.76 -28.43
CA PHE A 2 12.87 -30.16 -27.45
C PHE A 2 13.53 -29.54 -26.21
N LEU A 3 14.57 -30.18 -25.64
CA LEU A 3 15.25 -29.69 -24.44
C LEU A 3 16.03 -28.38 -24.66
N ALA A 4 16.59 -28.18 -25.85
CA ALA A 4 17.31 -26.95 -26.20
C ALA A 4 16.34 -25.75 -26.33
N GLU A 5 15.14 -25.97 -26.85
CA GLU A 5 14.08 -24.95 -26.95
C GLU A 5 13.57 -24.53 -25.56
N LEU A 6 13.42 -25.47 -24.62
CA LEU A 6 13.05 -25.17 -23.24
C LEU A 6 14.12 -24.35 -22.50
N GLN A 7 15.40 -24.65 -22.73
CA GLN A 7 16.52 -23.86 -22.19
C GLN A 7 16.52 -22.44 -22.76
N GLN A 8 16.32 -22.29 -24.07
CA GLN A 8 16.23 -20.97 -24.73
C GLN A 8 15.02 -20.16 -24.23
N PHE A 9 13.87 -20.81 -24.04
CA PHE A 9 12.68 -20.18 -23.48
C PHE A 9 12.89 -19.72 -22.03
N SER A 10 13.52 -20.55 -21.20
CA SER A 10 13.84 -20.21 -19.81
C SER A 10 14.81 -19.02 -19.72
N LEU A 11 15.87 -19.02 -20.54
CA LEU A 11 16.81 -17.89 -20.63
C LEU A 11 16.10 -16.60 -21.07
N ARG A 12 15.17 -16.68 -22.04
CA ARG A 12 14.40 -15.53 -22.51
C ARG A 12 13.46 -14.98 -21.43
N LEU A 13 12.84 -15.86 -20.63
CA LEU A 13 12.02 -15.46 -19.49
C LEU A 13 12.86 -14.78 -18.39
N ASP A 14 14.04 -15.31 -18.09
CA ASP A 14 14.93 -14.73 -17.07
C ASP A 14 15.49 -13.38 -17.50
N VAL A 15 15.87 -13.23 -18.78
CA VAL A 15 16.27 -11.93 -19.34
C VAL A 15 15.11 -10.95 -19.29
N SER A 16 13.89 -11.37 -19.67
CA SER A 16 12.69 -10.53 -19.61
C SER A 16 12.39 -10.04 -18.19
N LYS A 17 12.49 -10.91 -17.19
CA LYS A 17 12.35 -10.54 -15.76
C LYS A 17 13.41 -9.52 -15.35
N LYS A 18 14.69 -9.78 -15.65
CA LYS A 18 15.79 -8.86 -15.32
C LYS A 18 15.63 -7.49 -15.99
N VAL A 19 15.22 -7.45 -17.25
CA VAL A 19 14.96 -6.20 -17.98
C VAL A 19 13.78 -5.46 -17.34
N LYS A 20 12.70 -6.14 -16.96
CA LYS A 20 11.55 -5.55 -16.28
C LYS A 20 11.92 -4.99 -14.89
N ASP A 21 12.77 -5.68 -14.16
CA ASP A 21 13.23 -5.22 -12.84
C ASP A 21 14.16 -4.01 -12.97
N MET A 22 15.05 -4.01 -13.97
CA MET A 22 15.90 -2.86 -14.28
C MET A 22 15.08 -1.65 -14.71
N SER A 23 14.06 -1.85 -15.58
CA SER A 23 13.22 -0.75 -16.04
C SER A 23 12.40 -0.13 -14.89
N LYS A 24 11.89 -0.95 -13.96
CA LYS A 24 11.26 -0.46 -12.73
C LYS A 24 12.23 0.38 -11.90
N ARG A 25 13.43 -0.13 -11.62
CA ARG A 25 14.44 0.60 -10.82
C ARG A 25 14.81 1.94 -11.44
N LEU A 26 15.01 1.98 -12.76
CA LEU A 26 15.31 3.23 -13.47
C LEU A 26 14.13 4.22 -13.40
N LEU A 27 12.90 3.73 -13.51
CA LEU A 27 11.71 4.56 -13.35
C LEU A 27 11.60 5.10 -11.93
N ASP A 28 11.81 4.26 -10.91
CA ASP A 28 11.78 4.66 -9.50
C ASP A 28 12.83 5.76 -9.24
N MET A 29 14.07 5.56 -9.69
CA MET A 29 15.13 6.57 -9.59
C MET A 29 14.79 7.88 -10.30
N PHE A 30 14.18 7.80 -11.49
CA PHE A 30 13.75 9.00 -12.21
C PHE A 30 12.64 9.73 -11.45
N VAL A 31 11.65 9.00 -10.92
CA VAL A 31 10.55 9.59 -10.15
C VAL A 31 11.09 10.27 -8.89
N ASP A 32 11.98 9.62 -8.15
CA ASP A 32 12.61 10.18 -6.95
C ASP A 32 13.49 11.41 -7.26
N SER A 33 14.13 11.46 -8.44
CA SER A 33 14.95 12.59 -8.85
C SER A 33 14.13 13.77 -9.40
N ALA A 34 13.08 13.49 -10.17
CA ALA A 34 12.30 14.52 -10.87
C ALA A 34 11.21 15.13 -9.97
N PHE A 35 10.74 14.39 -8.96
CA PHE A 35 9.66 14.80 -8.09
C PHE A 35 10.11 14.85 -6.63
N GLN A 36 9.75 15.95 -5.97
CA GLN A 36 9.86 16.10 -4.51
C GLN A 36 8.44 16.02 -3.95
N PHE A 37 8.13 14.95 -3.23
CA PHE A 37 6.83 14.77 -2.58
C PHE A 37 6.85 15.46 -1.23
N PHE A 38 5.89 16.35 -1.00
CA PHE A 38 5.70 17.02 0.28
C PHE A 38 4.35 16.64 0.86
N ASP A 39 4.34 16.36 2.16
CA ASP A 39 3.09 16.19 2.89
C ASP A 39 2.35 17.52 2.92
N GLN A 40 1.14 17.53 2.35
CA GLN A 40 0.25 18.67 2.50
C GLN A 40 -0.38 18.59 3.89
N PRO A 41 -0.22 19.62 4.74
CA PRO A 41 -0.87 19.63 6.03
C PRO A 41 -2.39 19.59 5.82
N LEU A 42 -3.05 18.64 6.49
CA LEU A 42 -4.50 18.59 6.47
C LEU A 42 -5.03 19.84 7.16
N LEU A 43 -5.92 20.56 6.49
CA LEU A 43 -6.68 21.61 7.14
C LEU A 43 -7.51 20.99 8.27
N PRO A 44 -7.86 21.75 9.33
CA PRO A 44 -8.69 21.24 10.42
C PRO A 44 -10.02 20.61 9.93
N SER A 45 -10.60 21.17 8.85
CA SER A 45 -11.81 20.64 8.21
C SER A 45 -11.60 19.33 7.43
N GLN A 46 -10.35 18.96 7.16
CA GLN A 46 -9.98 17.79 6.37
C GLN A 46 -9.44 16.62 7.20
N ASN A 47 -9.43 16.73 8.53
CA ASN A 47 -8.92 15.67 9.40
C ASN A 47 -9.65 14.32 9.17
N ASN A 48 -10.94 14.35 8.85
CA ASN A 48 -11.73 13.15 8.52
C ASN A 48 -11.34 12.47 7.19
N PHE A 49 -10.48 13.09 6.38
CA PHE A 49 -9.92 12.48 5.17
C PHE A 49 -8.53 11.87 5.40
N ALA A 50 -7.98 12.00 6.60
CA ALA A 50 -6.75 11.31 6.96
C ALA A 50 -6.94 9.79 6.88
N PRO A 51 -5.91 9.05 6.47
CA PRO A 51 -5.85 7.61 6.72
C PRO A 51 -6.09 7.33 8.20
N VAL A 52 -7.04 6.44 8.50
CA VAL A 52 -7.21 5.86 9.85
C VAL A 52 -6.54 4.49 9.82
N ASP A 53 -6.26 3.84 10.95
CA ASP A 53 -5.81 2.44 10.94
C ASP A 53 -6.98 1.46 10.91
N GLU A 54 -6.73 0.22 10.46
CA GLU A 54 -7.75 -0.81 10.47
C GLU A 54 -7.96 -1.30 11.90
N ILE A 55 -9.23 -1.42 12.27
CA ILE A 55 -9.60 -2.05 13.53
C ILE A 55 -9.64 -3.56 13.26
N GLY A 56 -8.65 -4.28 13.77
CA GLY A 56 -8.51 -5.73 13.54
C GLY A 56 -9.53 -6.61 14.28
N ASP A 57 -10.07 -6.11 15.39
CA ASP A 57 -10.96 -6.84 16.29
C ASP A 57 -12.34 -6.18 16.44
N VAL A 58 -13.32 -6.93 16.94
CA VAL A 58 -14.66 -6.41 17.22
C VAL A 58 -14.61 -5.40 18.37
N VAL A 59 -15.00 -4.15 18.09
CA VAL A 59 -15.11 -3.09 19.10
C VAL A 59 -16.56 -2.96 19.54
N LYS A 60 -16.80 -3.11 20.85
CA LYS A 60 -18.12 -2.88 21.44
C LYS A 60 -18.34 -1.38 21.65
N ILE A 61 -19.47 -0.87 21.16
CA ILE A 61 -19.91 0.50 21.44
C ILE A 61 -20.47 0.54 22.86
N MET A 62 -19.83 1.30 23.75
CA MET A 62 -20.19 1.34 25.18
C MET A 62 -21.00 2.58 25.57
N GLY A 63 -20.91 3.68 24.80
CA GLY A 63 -21.60 4.93 25.07
C GLY A 63 -22.71 5.18 24.06
N ILE A 64 -23.92 4.75 24.37
CA ILE A 64 -25.13 5.10 23.61
C ILE A 64 -25.82 6.22 24.37
N GLU A 65 -26.05 7.35 23.71
CA GLU A 65 -26.88 8.43 24.21
C GLU A 65 -28.32 8.26 23.67
N GLY A 66 -29.31 8.23 24.56
CA GLY A 66 -30.70 7.93 24.23
C GLY A 66 -31.01 6.44 24.13
N GLU A 67 -32.13 6.09 23.49
CA GLU A 67 -32.61 4.70 23.33
C GLU A 67 -32.72 4.32 21.85
N ILE A 68 -32.29 3.10 21.50
CA ILE A 68 -32.49 2.55 20.15
C ILE A 68 -33.97 2.19 19.99
N PRO A 69 -34.68 2.67 18.96
CA PRO A 69 -36.09 2.37 18.76
C PRO A 69 -36.36 0.86 18.69
N THR A 70 -37.44 0.40 19.32
CA THR A 70 -37.81 -1.03 19.36
C THR A 70 -38.18 -1.60 17.99
N ASN A 71 -38.51 -0.74 17.03
CA ASN A 71 -38.79 -1.10 15.63
C ASN A 71 -37.56 -0.91 14.71
N PHE A 72 -36.39 -0.62 15.26
CA PHE A 72 -35.16 -0.52 14.47
C PHE A 72 -34.77 -1.92 13.95
N PRO A 73 -34.51 -2.08 12.65
CA PRO A 73 -34.24 -3.39 12.08
C PRO A 73 -32.88 -3.92 12.55
N GLU A 74 -32.84 -5.20 12.93
CA GLU A 74 -31.58 -5.90 13.15
C GLU A 74 -30.84 -6.07 11.81
N GLY A 75 -29.53 -5.79 11.81
CA GLY A 75 -28.72 -5.91 10.60
C GLY A 75 -27.33 -5.33 10.73
N ILE A 76 -26.58 -5.42 9.63
CA ILE A 76 -25.21 -4.90 9.53
C ILE A 76 -25.23 -3.63 8.68
N TYR A 77 -24.75 -2.53 9.26
CA TYR A 77 -24.57 -1.29 8.53
C TYR A 77 -23.18 -1.25 7.88
N ILE A 78 -23.14 -1.26 6.55
CA ILE A 78 -21.89 -1.25 5.77
C ILE A 78 -21.72 0.11 5.09
N ARG A 79 -20.56 0.75 5.31
CA ARG A 79 -20.14 1.93 4.56
C ARG A 79 -18.77 1.69 3.93
N ASN A 80 -18.66 1.95 2.64
CA ASN A 80 -17.39 1.91 1.91
C ASN A 80 -16.82 3.32 1.74
N GLY A 81 -15.50 3.45 1.69
CA GLY A 81 -14.80 4.70 1.47
C GLY A 81 -13.40 4.48 0.93
N LYS A 82 -12.81 5.53 0.33
CA LYS A 82 -11.41 5.50 -0.07
C LYS A 82 -10.54 5.56 1.18
N ARG A 83 -10.04 4.41 1.62
CA ARG A 83 -8.94 4.31 2.57
C ARG A 83 -7.65 4.26 1.76
N LYS A 84 -6.83 5.30 1.85
CA LYS A 84 -5.44 5.20 1.40
C LYS A 84 -4.64 4.73 2.60
N SER A 85 -3.81 3.69 2.47
CA SER A 85 -2.75 3.51 3.46
C SER A 85 -1.92 4.79 3.47
N ALA A 86 -1.54 5.29 4.65
CA ALA A 86 -0.56 6.35 4.72
C ALA A 86 0.64 5.90 3.88
N TYR A 87 0.93 6.64 2.81
CA TYR A 87 1.95 6.26 1.85
C TYR A 87 3.28 6.10 2.60
N LYS A 88 3.74 4.85 2.76
CA LYS A 88 5.14 4.58 3.05
C LYS A 88 5.85 4.63 1.71
N PHE A 89 6.36 5.80 1.33
CA PHE A 89 7.31 5.89 0.22
C PHE A 89 8.50 4.97 0.55
N PRO A 90 8.75 3.91 -0.23
CA PRO A 90 9.92 3.08 -0.01
C PRO A 90 11.09 3.72 -0.77
N SER A 91 11.61 4.85 -0.29
CA SER A 91 12.81 5.46 -0.89
C SER A 91 13.92 5.80 0.12
N LEU A 92 13.87 5.27 1.34
CA LEU A 92 14.95 5.42 2.34
C LEU A 92 15.17 4.16 3.20
N CYS A 93 15.06 2.96 2.61
CA CYS A 93 15.69 1.75 3.17
C CYS A 93 16.84 1.31 2.25
N THR A 94 17.81 2.19 2.05
CA THR A 94 19.17 1.80 1.65
C THR A 94 20.12 2.30 2.72
N ASN A 95 21.12 1.47 3.04
CA ASN A 95 22.09 1.49 4.16
C ASN A 95 21.65 0.44 5.21
N ASP A 96 22.33 -0.69 5.44
CA ASP A 96 23.73 -1.06 5.23
C ASP A 96 23.81 -2.56 4.86
N THR A 97 24.56 -2.97 3.85
CA THR A 97 25.94 -3.46 3.99
C THR A 97 26.24 -4.16 5.33
N ASP A 98 25.62 -5.31 5.59
CA ASP A 98 26.26 -6.35 6.40
C ASP A 98 27.26 -7.12 5.51
N ILE A 99 28.35 -6.43 5.15
CA ILE A 99 29.65 -7.05 4.93
C ILE A 99 30.48 -6.63 6.14
N ASN A 100 30.92 -7.63 6.91
CA ASN A 100 31.79 -7.61 8.10
C ASN A 100 31.08 -7.86 9.45
N ASN A 101 30.72 -9.13 9.70
CA ASN A 101 31.38 -9.96 10.72
C ASN A 101 31.19 -11.45 10.40
#